data_AF-A0A2K3JJX8-F1
#
_entry.id   AF-A0A2K3JJX8-F1
#
_cell.length_a   1.000
_cell.length_b   1.000
_cell.length_c   1.000
_cell.angle_alpha   90.00
_cell.angle_beta   90.00
_cell.angle_gamma   90.00
#
_symmetry.space_group_name_H-M   'P 1'
#
loop_
_entity.id
_entity.type
_entity.pdbx_description
1 polymer ?
#
loop_
_entity_poly.entity_id
_entity_poly.type
_entity_poly.pdbx_seq_one_letter_code
_entity_poly.pdbx_strand_id
1 'polypeptide(L)'
;MGKVVVCATVIGATAACAVATILIHRYVKKSKRWGKAKAILKEFEEKCATPTLKLKQVADAMTVEMHAGLASEGGSKLKMLISFVDNLPTGYIPLFDPILITLIFSFF
;
A
#
# COMPACT_ATOMS: atom_id res chain seq x y z
N MET A 1 -25.86 64.46 24.88
CA MET A 1 -25.82 63.43 23.81
C MET A 1 -24.64 62.45 23.90
N GLY A 2 -23.50 62.80 24.53
CA GLY A 2 -22.31 61.93 24.56
C GLY A 2 -22.44 60.57 25.27
N LYS A 3 -23.31 60.43 26.28
CA LYS A 3 -23.52 59.15 26.99
C LYS A 3 -24.06 58.02 26.08
N VAL A 4 -24.87 58.37 25.08
CA VAL A 4 -25.50 57.39 24.18
C VAL A 4 -24.50 56.85 23.16
N VAL A 5 -23.58 57.69 22.70
CA VAL A 5 -22.49 57.31 21.78
C VAL A 5 -21.50 56.37 22.46
N VAL A 6 -21.19 56.61 23.74
CA VAL A 6 -20.33 55.74 24.53
C VAL A 6 -20.99 54.37 24.77
N CYS A 7 -22.28 54.31 25.07
CA CYS A 7 -22.98 53.03 25.24
C CYS A 7 -23.05 52.22 23.93
N ALA A 8 -23.30 52.87 22.79
CA ALA A 8 -23.38 52.19 21.49
C ALA A 8 -22.05 51.57 21.04
N THR A 9 -20.93 52.26 21.29
CA THR A 9 -19.59 51.79 20.91
C THR A 9 -19.12 50.59 21.74
N VAL A 10 -19.46 50.56 23.04
CA VAL A 10 -19.14 49.44 23.94
C VAL A 10 -19.88 48.16 23.54
N ILE A 11 -21.15 48.28 23.13
CA ILE A 11 -21.96 47.13 22.67
C ILE A 11 -21.45 46.61 21.32
N GLY A 12 -21.06 47.50 20.40
CA GLY A 12 -20.49 47.10 19.12
C GLY A 12 -19.15 46.36 19.25
N ALA A 13 -18.25 46.83 20.12
CA ALA A 13 -16.94 46.22 20.34
C ALA A 13 -17.02 44.80 20.95
N THR A 14 -17.92 44.61 21.92
CA THR A 14 -18.11 43.30 22.57
C THR A 14 -18.70 42.25 21.62
N ALA A 15 -19.66 42.64 20.77
CA ALA A 15 -20.21 41.76 19.74
C ALA A 15 -19.16 41.32 18.71
N ALA A 16 -18.31 42.25 18.24
CA ALA A 16 -17.24 41.93 17.29
C ALA A 16 -16.20 40.96 17.88
N CYS A 17 -15.80 41.16 19.14
CA CYS A 17 -14.89 40.25 19.84
C CYS A 17 -15.51 38.84 20.02
N ALA A 18 -16.80 38.74 20.30
CA ALA A 18 -17.50 37.45 20.39
C ALA A 18 -17.51 36.70 19.05
N VAL A 19 -17.75 37.39 17.93
CA VAL A 19 -17.69 36.77 16.60
C VAL A 19 -16.27 36.31 16.26
N ALA A 20 -15.26 37.14 16.53
CA ALA A 20 -13.86 36.81 16.28
C ALA A 20 -13.42 35.57 17.09
N THR A 21 -13.76 35.51 18.38
CA THR A 21 -13.45 34.35 19.23
C THR A 21 -14.12 33.07 18.74
N ILE A 22 -15.38 33.14 18.29
CA ILE A 22 -16.08 31.97 17.71
C ILE A 22 -15.40 31.49 16.41
N LEU A 23 -15.01 32.40 15.52
CA LEU A 23 -14.33 32.05 14.27
C LEU A 23 -12.96 31.41 14.52
N ILE A 24 -12.16 31.99 15.41
CA ILE A 24 -10.87 31.43 15.84
C ILE A 24 -11.10 30.05 16.46
N HIS A 25 -12.10 29.90 17.34
CA HIS A 25 -12.38 28.63 17.99
C HIS A 25 -12.82 27.54 17.00
N ARG A 26 -13.66 27.90 16.00
CA ARG A 26 -14.05 26.99 14.91
C ARG A 26 -12.86 26.62 14.03
N TYR A 27 -12.02 27.59 13.68
CA TYR A 27 -10.81 27.37 12.87
C TYR A 27 -9.82 26.45 13.60
N VAL A 28 -9.54 26.74 14.87
CA VAL A 28 -8.67 25.92 15.73
C VAL A 28 -9.23 24.51 15.89
N LYS A 29 -10.55 24.34 16.08
CA LYS A 29 -11.18 23.02 16.18
C LYS A 29 -11.07 22.23 14.88
N LYS A 30 -11.24 22.88 13.72
CA LYS A 30 -11.02 22.26 12.40
C LYS A 30 -9.55 21.89 12.24
N SER A 31 -8.62 22.79 12.56
CA SER A 31 -7.16 22.57 12.52
C SER A 31 -6.71 21.42 13.42
N LYS A 32 -7.24 21.30 14.65
CA LYS A 32 -6.95 20.17 15.55
C LYS A 32 -7.34 18.81 14.96
N ARG A 33 -8.48 18.72 14.24
CA ARG A 33 -8.88 17.49 13.53
C ARG A 33 -7.91 17.15 12.40
N TRP A 34 -7.47 18.16 11.63
CA TRP A 34 -6.44 18.00 10.61
C TRP A 34 -5.09 17.60 11.18
N GLY A 35 -4.71 18.13 12.35
CA GLY A 35 -3.50 17.72 13.07
C GLY A 35 -3.52 16.24 13.45
N LYS A 36 -4.65 15.75 13.99
CA LYS A 36 -4.82 14.32 14.29
C LYS A 36 -4.75 13.44 13.05
N ALA A 37 -5.46 13.83 11.98
CA ALA A 37 -5.43 13.09 10.72
C ALA A 37 -4.02 13.03 10.12
N LYS A 38 -3.29 14.15 10.15
CA LYS A 38 -1.90 14.21 9.67
C LYS A 38 -0.94 13.36 10.51
N ALA A 39 -1.16 13.28 11.82
CA ALA A 39 -0.38 12.41 12.69
C ALA A 39 -0.59 10.93 12.35
N ILE A 40 -1.85 10.50 12.16
CA ILE A 40 -2.18 9.13 11.73
C ILE A 40 -1.57 8.82 10.37
N LEU A 41 -1.67 9.75 9.41
CA LEU A 41 -1.12 9.54 8.07
C LEU A 41 0.41 9.40 8.10
N LYS A 42 1.09 10.20 8.92
CA LYS A 42 2.54 10.13 9.09
C LYS A 42 2.96 8.79 9.71
N GLU A 43 2.27 8.35 10.77
CA GLU A 43 2.53 7.05 11.38
C GLU A 43 2.28 5.89 10.39
N PHE A 44 1.23 6.00 9.58
CA PHE A 44 0.91 5.03 8.54
C PHE A 44 2.00 4.99 7.46
N GLU A 45 2.44 6.14 6.97
CA GLU A 45 3.53 6.26 5.99
C GLU A 45 4.81 5.62 6.52
N GLU A 46 5.19 5.91 7.78
CA GLU A 46 6.38 5.34 8.41
C GLU A 46 6.28 3.81 8.60
N LYS A 47 5.11 3.30 9.01
CA LYS A 47 4.89 1.86 9.20
C LYS A 47 4.82 1.09 7.88
N CYS A 48 4.24 1.69 6.84
CA CYS A 48 4.14 1.12 5.51
C CYS A 48 5.40 1.36 4.66
N ALA A 49 6.35 2.17 5.12
CA ALA A 49 7.59 2.42 4.39
C ALA A 49 8.38 1.12 4.17
N THR A 50 8.61 0.82 2.89
CA THR A 50 9.36 -0.34 2.40
C THR A 50 10.65 0.10 1.70
N PRO A 51 11.65 0.63 2.45
CA PRO A 51 12.95 0.92 1.88
C PRO A 51 13.61 -0.36 1.36
N THR A 52 14.50 -0.23 0.37
CA THR A 52 15.16 -1.35 -0.31
C THR A 52 15.83 -2.34 0.65
N LEU A 53 16.39 -1.86 1.77
CA LEU A 53 16.99 -2.72 2.79
C LEU A 53 15.97 -3.66 3.46
N LYS A 54 14.76 -3.16 3.80
CA LYS A 54 13.69 -4.01 4.35
C LYS A 54 13.20 -5.02 3.31
N LEU A 55 13.06 -4.59 2.05
CA LEU A 55 12.66 -5.49 0.96
C LEU A 55 13.68 -6.62 0.75
N LYS A 56 14.98 -6.31 0.86
CA LYS A 56 16.04 -7.32 0.83
C LYS A 56 15.88 -8.32 1.97
N GLN A 57 15.63 -7.87 3.20
CA GLN A 57 15.37 -8.76 4.34
C GLN A 57 14.15 -9.66 4.11
N VAL A 58 13.08 -9.13 3.52
CA VAL A 58 11.88 -9.92 3.16
C VAL A 58 12.22 -10.96 2.09
N ALA A 59 12.99 -10.59 1.07
CA ALA A 59 13.44 -11.52 0.03
C ALA A 59 14.33 -12.62 0.60
N ASP A 60 15.30 -12.27 1.45
CA ASP A 60 16.18 -13.23 2.11
C ASP A 60 15.37 -14.21 2.98
N ALA A 61 14.39 -13.72 3.75
CA ALA A 61 13.49 -14.56 4.52
C ALA A 61 12.62 -15.48 3.63
N MET A 62 12.13 -14.98 2.50
CA MET A 62 11.38 -15.78 1.52
C MET A 62 12.25 -16.89 0.93
N THR A 63 13.52 -16.62 0.63
CA THR A 63 14.46 -17.63 0.16
C THR A 63 14.67 -18.72 1.22
N VAL A 64 14.79 -18.37 2.49
CA VAL A 64 14.91 -19.37 3.58
C VAL A 64 13.68 -20.27 3.65
N GLU A 65 12.47 -19.70 3.61
CA GLU A 65 11.22 -20.50 3.61
C GLU A 65 11.12 -21.39 2.37
N MET A 66 11.55 -20.90 1.20
CA MET A 66 11.58 -21.71 -0.03
C MET A 66 12.50 -22.93 0.11
N HIS A 67 13.70 -22.76 0.68
CA HIS A 67 14.61 -23.88 0.94
C HIS A 67 14.01 -24.88 1.93
N ALA A 68 13.38 -24.38 3.00
CA ALA A 68 12.74 -25.24 4.00
C ALA A 68 11.54 -26.01 3.42
N GLY A 69 10.75 -25.38 2.54
CA GLY A 69 9.62 -26.03 1.85
C GLY A 69 10.04 -27.07 0.82
N LEU A 70 11.21 -26.89 0.18
CA LEU A 70 11.77 -27.88 -0.75
C LEU A 70 12.48 -29.03 -0.02
N ALA A 71 13.03 -28.80 1.18
CA ALA A 71 13.73 -29.83 1.95
C ALA A 71 12.78 -30.89 2.53
N SER A 72 11.54 -30.50 2.85
CA SER A 72 10.51 -31.41 3.36
C SER A 72 9.11 -30.84 3.11
N GLU A 73 8.16 -31.72 2.75
CA GLU A 73 6.75 -31.38 2.72
C GLU A 73 6.32 -30.84 4.11
N GLY A 74 5.72 -29.65 4.12
CA GLY A 74 5.35 -28.95 5.36
C GLY A 74 6.52 -28.36 6.18
N GLY A 75 7.75 -28.35 5.65
CA GLY A 75 8.94 -27.78 6.30
C GLY A 75 8.94 -26.24 6.40
N SER A 76 8.04 -25.58 5.67
CA SER A 76 7.84 -24.12 5.74
C SER A 76 6.37 -23.78 5.54
N LYS A 77 6.01 -22.50 5.71
CA LYS A 77 4.65 -22.03 5.37
C LYS A 77 4.39 -22.04 3.85
N LEU A 78 5.45 -22.02 3.05
CA LEU A 78 5.40 -22.22 1.60
C LEU A 78 5.42 -23.72 1.29
N LYS A 79 4.35 -24.21 0.67
CA LYS A 79 4.15 -25.64 0.39
C LYS A 79 5.07 -26.21 -0.69
N MET A 80 5.62 -25.36 -1.57
CA MET A 80 6.55 -25.75 -2.64
C MET A 80 6.16 -27.05 -3.37
N LEU A 81 4.88 -27.17 -3.74
CA LEU A 81 4.32 -28.37 -4.36
C LEU A 81 4.98 -28.66 -5.71
N ILE A 82 5.20 -29.95 -5.98
CA ILE A 82 5.70 -30.42 -7.27
C ILE A 82 4.57 -30.31 -8.31
N SER A 83 4.81 -29.54 -9.39
CA SER A 83 3.84 -29.35 -10.47
C SER A 83 3.77 -30.51 -11.46
N PHE A 84 4.76 -31.43 -11.42
CA PHE A 84 4.98 -32.49 -12.41
C PHE A 84 5.19 -31.97 -13.83
N VAL A 85 5.57 -30.69 -13.97
CA VAL A 85 5.93 -30.07 -15.24
C VAL A 85 7.45 -29.97 -15.30
N ASP A 86 8.07 -30.93 -15.96
CA ASP A 86 9.53 -30.93 -16.18
C ASP A 86 9.92 -30.19 -17.47
N ASN A 87 9.03 -30.21 -18.46
CA ASN A 87 9.26 -29.59 -19.77
C ASN A 87 8.33 -28.40 -19.97
N LEU A 88 8.91 -27.20 -19.97
CA LEU A 88 8.20 -25.97 -20.31
C LEU A 88 8.09 -25.81 -21.84
N PRO A 89 7.03 -25.16 -22.36
CA PRO A 89 6.88 -24.92 -23.79
C PRO A 89 8.06 -24.10 -24.35
N THR A 90 8.69 -24.59 -25.42
CA THR A 90 9.85 -23.95 -26.07
C THR A 90 9.49 -23.06 -27.25
N GLY A 91 8.21 -22.85 -27.52
CA GLY A 91 7.72 -22.11 -28.69
C GLY A 91 7.58 -22.97 -29.96
N TYR A 92 7.99 -24.24 -29.91
CA TYR A 92 7.75 -25.22 -30.97
C TYR A 92 7.07 -26.44 -30.37
N ILE A 93 6.10 -26.99 -31.11
CA ILE A 93 5.43 -28.22 -30.71
C ILE A 93 6.28 -29.38 -31.27
N PRO A 94 6.77 -30.32 -30.45
CA PRO A 94 7.54 -31.47 -30.92
C PRO A 94 6.73 -32.45 -31.80
N LEU A 95 5.44 -32.17 -32.08
CA LEU A 95 4.66 -32.87 -33.11
C LEU A 95 5.22 -32.67 -34.53
N PHE A 96 6.20 -31.78 -34.71
CA PHE A 96 7.07 -31.74 -35.88
C PHE A 96 8.36 -32.56 -35.65
N ASP A 97 8.26 -33.73 -35.02
CA ASP A 97 9.34 -34.71 -35.08
C ASP A 97 9.56 -35.03 -36.57
N PRO A 98 10.75 -34.78 -37.15
CA PRO A 98 11.00 -35.01 -38.57
C PRO A 98 10.74 -36.47 -38.95
N ILE A 99 10.84 -37.39 -37.98
CA ILE A 99 10.54 -38.81 -38.12
C ILE A 99 9.06 -39.05 -38.47
N LEU A 100 8.12 -38.38 -37.80
CA LEU A 100 6.68 -38.55 -38.06
C LEU A 100 6.29 -37.98 -39.43
N ILE A 101 6.89 -36.86 -39.83
CA ILE A 101 6.68 -36.24 -41.14
C ILE A 101 7.28 -37.09 -42.25
N THR A 102 8.51 -37.60 -42.07
CA THR A 102 9.11 -38.54 -43.03
C THR A 102 8.28 -39.81 -43.15
N LEU A 103 7.72 -40.34 -42.05
CA LEU A 103 6.81 -41.49 -42.10
C LEU A 103 5.54 -41.17 -42.90
N ILE A 104 4.88 -40.04 -42.64
CA ILE A 104 3.66 -39.64 -43.34
C ILE A 104 3.92 -39.47 -44.85
N PHE A 105 5.04 -38.86 -45.24
CA PHE A 105 5.44 -38.70 -46.65
C PHE A 105 5.95 -39.99 -47.30
N SER A 106 6.28 -41.04 -46.54
CA SER A 106 6.69 -42.35 -47.09
C SER A 106 5.49 -43.25 -47.41
N PHE A 107 4.30 -42.91 -46.91
CA PHE A 107 3.04 -43.62 -47.16
C PHE A 107 2.16 -42.95 -48.24
N PHE A 108 2.62 -41.86 -48.85
CA PHE A 108 1.99 -41.19 -50.01
C PHE A 108 2.96 -41.22 -51.19
#